data_AF-A0A368A635-F1
#
_entry.id   AF-A0A368A635-F1
#
_cell.length_a   1.000
_cell.length_b   1.000
_cell.length_c   1.000
_cell.angle_alpha   90.00
_cell.angle_beta   90.00
_cell.angle_gamma   90.00
#
_symmetry.space_group_name_H-M   'P 1'
#
loop_
_entity.id
_entity.type
_entity.pdbx_description
1 polymer ?
#
loop_
_entity_poly.entity_id
_entity_poly.type
_entity_poly.pdbx_seq_one_letter_code
_entity_poly.pdbx_strand_id
1 'polypeptide(L)' 'MTGNTRLYKGISIDKVRNALGYDPSNGILIWKISPSNRVKIGTRAGKLGAFGYRIIGV' A
#
# COMPACT_ATOMS: atom_id res chain seq x y z
N MET A 1 12.30 -31.07 -10.25
CA MET A 1 12.61 -29.66 -9.90
C MET A 1 11.47 -28.79 -10.39
N THR A 2 10.44 -28.57 -9.58
CA THR A 2 9.25 -27.82 -10.00
C THR A 2 9.45 -26.35 -9.64
N GLY A 3 9.81 -25.53 -10.62
CA GLY A 3 9.96 -24.09 -10.45
C GLY A 3 8.63 -23.45 -10.07
N ASN A 4 8.52 -22.98 -8.83
CA ASN A 4 7.36 -22.24 -8.34
C ASN A 4 7.41 -20.81 -8.92
N THR A 5 6.95 -20.66 -10.16
CA THR A 5 6.86 -19.36 -10.82
C THR A 5 5.72 -18.58 -10.19
N ARG A 6 6.02 -17.75 -9.19
CA ARG A 6 5.08 -16.73 -8.69
C ARG A 6 4.76 -15.79 -9.84
N LEU A 7 3.58 -15.94 -10.45
CA LEU A 7 3.03 -14.94 -11.35
C LEU A 7 2.87 -13.63 -10.56
N TYR A 8 3.75 -12.66 -10.83
CA TYR A 8 3.59 -11.31 -10.31
C TYR A 8 2.42 -10.67 -11.04
N LYS A 9 1.23 -10.72 -10.43
CA LYS A 9 0.09 -9.90 -10.87
C LYS A 9 0.42 -8.46 -10.52
N GLY A 10 0.91 -7.71 -11.51
CA GLY A 10 1.18 -6.28 -11.37
C GLY A 10 -0.06 -5.53 -10.91
N ILE A 11 0.14 -4.49 -10.11
CA ILE A 11 -0.94 -3.58 -9.71
C ILE A 11 -1.10 -2.47 -10.74
N SER A 12 -2.33 -2.09 -11.07
CA SER A 12 -2.57 -0.94 -11.95
C SER A 12 -2.33 0.38 -11.22
N ILE A 13 -1.86 1.38 -11.97
CA ILE A 13 -1.66 2.73 -11.44
C ILE A 13 -2.96 3.33 -10.89
N ASP A 14 -4.10 3.04 -11.53
CA ASP A 14 -5.40 3.55 -11.08
C ASP A 14 -5.80 2.97 -9.73
N LYS A 15 -5.50 1.69 -9.47
CA LYS A 15 -5.77 1.09 -8.17
C LYS A 15 -4.96 1.78 -7.06
N VAL A 16 -3.71 2.13 -7.34
CA VAL A 16 -2.85 2.88 -6.41
C VAL A 16 -3.42 4.28 -6.15
N ARG A 17 -3.77 5.04 -7.21
CA ARG A 17 -4.32 6.41 -7.09
C ARG A 17 -5.70 6.46 -6.42
N ASN A 18 -6.51 5.42 -6.60
CA ASN A 18 -7.82 5.33 -5.97
C ASN A 18 -7.70 5.02 -4.47
N ALA A 19 -6.74 4.18 -4.08
CA ALA A 19 -6.59 3.78 -2.69
C ALA A 19 -5.73 4.73 -1.84
N LEU A 20 -4.77 5.43 -2.43
CA LEU A 20 -3.79 6.25 -1.72
C LEU A 20 -3.93 7.74 -2.03
N GLY A 21 -3.79 8.56 -0.99
CA GLY A 21 -3.62 10.00 -1.07
C GLY A 21 -2.26 10.40 -0.53
N TYR A 22 -1.85 11.63 -0.81
CA TYR A 22 -0.65 12.23 -0.24
C TYR A 22 -1.07 13.33 0.73
N ASP A 23 -0.59 13.26 1.97
CA ASP A 23 -0.71 14.31 2.96
C ASP A 23 0.55 15.20 2.88
N PRO A 24 0.44 16.42 2.33
CA PRO A 24 1.59 17.31 2.15
C PRO A 24 2.11 17.89 3.46
N SER A 25 1.29 17.95 4.52
CA SER A 25 1.70 18.53 5.81
C SER A 25 2.76 17.65 6.52
N ASN A 26 2.66 16.33 6.32
CA ASN A 26 3.55 15.34 6.93
C ASN A 26 4.44 14.62 5.91
N GLY A 27 4.23 14.85 4.61
CA GLY A 27 4.97 14.19 3.54
C GLY A 27 4.74 12.68 3.44
N ILE A 28 3.53 12.21 3.79
CA ILE A 28 3.22 10.78 3.87
C ILE A 28 2.07 10.38 2.95
N LEU A 29 2.07 9.11 2.55
CA LEU A 29 0.90 8.51 1.92
C LEU A 29 -0.13 8.10 2.98
N ILE A 30 -1.41 8.35 2.69
CA ILE A 30 -2.55 8.01 3.54
C ILE A 30 -3.56 7.16 2.76
N TRP A 31 -4.36 6.38 3.46
CA TRP A 31 -5.45 5.61 2.87
C TRP A 31 -6.65 6.50 2.54
N LYS A 32 -7.08 6.55 1.28
CA LYS A 32 -8.33 7.19 0.84
C LYS A 32 -9.55 6.30 1.04
N ILE A 33 -9.33 4.98 1.05
CA ILE A 33 -10.36 3.96 1.26
C ILE A 33 -10.01 3.12 2.49
N SER A 34 -10.95 2.33 2.99
CA SER A 34 -10.71 1.34 4.04
C SER A 34 -10.48 -0.03 3.42
N PRO A 35 -9.24 -0.43 3.07
CA PRO A 35 -8.98 -1.71 2.40
C PRO A 35 -9.26 -2.94 3.28
N SER A 36 -9.35 -2.75 4.61
CA SER A 36 -9.78 -3.79 5.56
C SER A 36 -10.31 -3.14 6.84
N ASN A 37 -11.05 -3.89 7.67
CA ASN A 37 -11.63 -3.38 8.92
C ASN A 37 -10.60 -2.75 9.89
N ARG A 38 -9.34 -3.15 9.80
CA ARG A 38 -8.23 -2.69 10.64
C ARG A 38 -7.60 -1.38 10.15
N VAL A 39 -7.84 -1.01 8.89
CA VAL A 39 -7.22 0.16 8.26
C VAL A 39 -8.28 1.23 8.10
N LYS A 40 -8.07 2.39 8.72
CA LYS A 40 -9.02 3.51 8.64
C LYS A 40 -8.61 4.52 7.58
N ILE A 41 -9.59 5.14 6.94
CA ILE A 41 -9.37 6.25 5.99
C ILE A 41 -8.63 7.38 6.72
N GLY A 42 -7.72 8.06 6.02
CA GLY A 42 -6.89 9.13 6.55
C GLY A 42 -5.65 8.65 7.31
N THR A 43 -5.56 7.37 7.66
CA THR A 43 -4.39 6.85 8.38
C THR A 43 -3.19 6.63 7.46
N ARG A 44 -1.98 6.70 8.02
CA ARG A 44 -0.72 6.48 7.30
C ARG A 44 -0.69 5.10 6.64
N ALA A 45 -0.40 5.09 5.34
CA ALA A 45 -0.45 3.88 4.54
C ALA A 45 0.71 2.90 4.82
N GLY A 46 0.41 1.61 4.64
CA GLY A 46 1.39 0.52 4.74
C GLY A 46 1.84 0.15 6.15
N LYS A 47 2.93 -0.60 6.23
CA LYS A 47 3.57 -1.06 7.48
C LYS A 47 5.09 -0.87 7.41
N LEU A 48 5.75 -0.83 8.56
CA LEU A 48 7.22 -0.89 8.60
C LEU A 48 7.68 -2.32 8.25
N GLY A 49 8.62 -2.42 7.33
CA GLY A 49 9.34 -3.65 7.02
C GLY A 49 10.52 -3.85 7.98
N ALA A 50 11.17 -5.02 7.88
CA ALA A 50 12.27 -5.42 8.78
C ALA A 50 13.45 -4.43 8.78
N PHE A 51 13.64 -3.68 7.70
CA PHE A 51 14.75 -2.74 7.51
C PHE A 51 14.32 -1.27 7.67
N GLY A 52 13.18 -1.00 8.31
CA GLY A 52 12.69 0.36 8.53
C GLY A 52 11.98 1.03 7.34
N TYR A 53 12.08 0.45 6.13
CA TYR A 53 11.31 0.93 4.98
C TYR A 53 9.81 0.71 5.17
N ARG A 54 9.01 1.67 4.69
CA ARG A 54 7.55 1.51 4.67
C ARG A 54 7.13 0.75 3.41
N ILE A 55 6.40 -0.34 3.60
CA ILE A 55 5.87 -1.16 2.51
C ILE A 55 4.36 -0.95 2.44
N ILE A 56 3.86 -0.55 1.27
CA ILE A 56 2.44 -0.35 1.00
C ILE A 56 2.01 -1.38 -0.05
N GLY A 57 0.99 -2.18 0.28
CA GLY A 57 0.34 -3.09 -0.66
C GLY A 57 -1.12 -2.68 -0.81
N VAL A 58 -1.61 -2.64 -2.05
CA VAL A 58 -2.94 -2.11 -2.41
C VAL A 58 -3.77 -3.15 -3.15
#